data_AF-A0A3P1SZB7-F1
#
_entry.id   AF-A0A3P1SZB7-F1
#
_cell.length_a   1.000
_cell.length_b   1.000
_cell.length_c   1.000
_cell.angle_alpha   90.00
_cell.angle_beta   90.00
_cell.angle_gamma   90.00
#
_symmetry.space_group_name_H-M   'P 1'
#
loop_
_entity.id
_entity.type
_entity.pdbx_description
1 polymer ?
#
loop_
_entity_poly.entity_id
_entity_poly.type
_entity_poly.pdbx_seq_one_letter_code
_entity_poly.pdbx_strand_id
1 'polypeptide(L)'
;MLTIHIVFLLFGIFSLALGRLLHTEPIPRFVPGYRGWSSWILAAPYGGFGVMGMGIIGFMPHLPPLPLPLLQVFALAVIASFLTFFLGFFIWFPRVLLPRWYPRAVKAGVPRHDPLLMG
;
A
#
# COMPACT_ATOMS: atom_id res chain seq x y z
N MET A 1 -20.68 -17.39 1.79
CA MET A 1 -19.56 -16.69 2.43
C MET A 1 -18.31 -16.57 1.54
N LEU A 2 -17.99 -17.55 0.68
CA LEU A 2 -16.84 -17.48 -0.26
C LEU A 2 -16.78 -16.20 -1.12
N THR A 3 -17.94 -15.69 -1.55
CA THR A 3 -18.05 -14.50 -2.40
C THR A 3 -17.39 -13.26 -1.80
N ILE A 4 -17.44 -13.06 -0.47
CA ILE A 4 -16.84 -11.88 0.17
C ILE A 4 -15.31 -11.94 0.09
N HIS A 5 -14.73 -13.13 0.19
CA HIS A 5 -13.28 -13.33 0.09
C HIS A 5 -12.78 -13.10 -1.32
N ILE A 6 -13.56 -13.48 -2.34
CA ILE A 6 -13.27 -13.17 -3.74
C ILE A 6 -13.24 -11.65 -3.95
N VAL A 7 -14.24 -10.93 -3.43
CA VAL A 7 -14.28 -9.45 -3.49
C VAL A 7 -13.05 -8.85 -2.82
N PHE A 8 -12.66 -9.33 -1.65
CA PHE A 8 -11.47 -8.86 -0.95
C PHE A 8 -10.18 -9.11 -1.73
N LEU A 9 -10.05 -10.26 -2.39
CA LEU A 9 -8.91 -10.56 -3.27
C LEU A 9 -8.85 -9.60 -4.45
N LEU A 10 -9.97 -9.42 -5.16
CA LEU A 10 -10.03 -8.52 -6.32
C LEU A 10 -9.72 -7.08 -5.93
N PHE A 11 -10.29 -6.60 -4.82
CA PHE A 11 -10.00 -5.27 -4.29
C PHE A 11 -8.52 -5.12 -3.90
N GLY A 12 -7.93 -6.14 -3.28
CA GLY A 12 -6.53 -6.17 -2.94
C GLY A 12 -5.60 -6.09 -4.15
N ILE A 13 -5.87 -6.90 -5.18
CA ILE A 13 -5.12 -6.90 -6.45
C ILE A 13 -5.22 -5.52 -7.11
N PHE A 14 -6.42 -4.95 -7.18
CA PHE A 14 -6.63 -3.61 -7.72
C PHE A 14 -5.80 -2.55 -6.98
N SER A 15 -5.82 -2.60 -5.64
CA SER A 15 -5.09 -1.64 -4.82
C SER A 15 -3.57 -1.78 -4.93
N LEU A 16 -3.05 -3.01 -5.09
CA LEU A 16 -1.63 -3.24 -5.39
C LEU A 16 -1.24 -2.71 -6.77
N ALA A 17 -2.10 -2.90 -7.77
CA ALA A 17 -1.90 -2.33 -9.10
C ALA A 17 -1.87 -0.79 -9.05
N LEU A 18 -2.78 -0.18 -8.29
CA LEU A 18 -2.78 1.26 -8.03
C LEU A 18 -1.49 1.70 -7.31
N GLY A 19 -1.03 0.95 -6.31
CA GLY A 19 0.22 1.21 -5.62
C GLY A 19 1.42 1.19 -6.57
N ARG A 20 1.51 0.18 -7.43
CA ARG A 20 2.55 0.11 -8.46
C ARG A 20 2.49 1.31 -9.39
N LEU A 21 1.30 1.64 -9.88
CA LEU A 21 1.06 2.80 -10.75
C LEU A 21 1.58 4.09 -10.09
N LEU A 22 1.22 4.35 -8.82
CA LEU A 22 1.68 5.53 -8.08
C LEU A 22 3.20 5.62 -7.92
N HIS A 23 3.90 4.49 -7.94
CA HIS A 23 5.36 4.44 -7.83
C HIS A 23 6.07 4.60 -9.17
N THR A 24 5.38 4.36 -10.29
CA THR A 24 5.95 4.33 -11.65
C THR A 24 5.37 5.36 -12.61
N GLU A 25 4.31 6.09 -12.22
CA GLU A 25 3.66 7.08 -13.09
C GLU A 25 4.62 8.22 -13.44
N PRO A 26 4.65 8.67 -14.72
CA PRO A 26 5.45 9.83 -15.14
C PRO A 26 4.98 11.14 -14.55
N ILE A 27 3.76 11.22 -14.03
CA ILE A 27 3.24 12.41 -13.34
C ILE A 27 2.67 11.91 -12.02
N PRO A 28 3.41 12.04 -10.91
CA PRO A 28 3.06 11.41 -9.65
C PRO A 28 1.87 12.11 -8.99
N ARG A 29 0.68 11.48 -9.07
CA ARG A 29 -0.60 12.05 -8.61
C ARG A 29 -0.67 12.32 -7.11
N PHE A 30 0.17 11.69 -6.29
CA PHE A 30 0.18 11.92 -4.85
C PHE A 30 0.91 13.22 -4.45
N VAL A 31 1.75 13.78 -5.33
CA VAL A 31 2.61 14.94 -5.03
C VAL A 31 1.82 16.20 -4.64
N PRO A 32 0.73 16.57 -5.35
CA PRO A 32 -0.07 17.72 -4.95
C PRO A 32 -0.71 17.56 -3.55
N GLY A 33 -1.05 16.32 -3.18
CA GLY A 33 -1.73 16.00 -1.93
C GLY A 33 -0.80 15.71 -0.75
N TYR A 34 0.47 15.36 -1.00
CA TYR A 34 1.39 14.93 0.05
C TYR A 34 2.20 16.10 0.62
N ARG A 35 1.90 16.49 1.86
CA ARG A 35 2.61 17.56 2.60
C ARG A 35 3.70 17.04 3.54
N GLY A 36 4.09 15.78 3.41
CA GLY A 36 5.01 15.13 4.35
C GLY A 36 4.36 14.63 5.65
N TRP A 37 3.02 14.62 5.69
CA TRP A 37 2.17 14.12 6.78
C TRP A 37 1.41 12.88 6.31
N SER A 38 0.09 12.79 6.51
CA SER A 38 -0.74 11.71 5.97
C SER A 38 -0.95 11.84 4.47
N SER A 39 -1.21 10.72 3.81
CA SER A 39 -1.66 10.66 2.42
C SER A 39 -2.47 9.39 2.21
N TRP A 40 -3.75 9.57 1.96
CA TRP A 40 -4.66 8.46 1.70
C TRP A 40 -4.28 7.70 0.42
N ILE A 41 -3.78 8.40 -0.60
CA ILE A 41 -3.35 7.83 -1.89
C ILE A 41 -2.16 6.89 -1.67
N LEU A 42 -1.17 7.32 -0.90
CA LEU A 42 0.03 6.50 -0.59
C LEU A 42 -0.29 5.35 0.37
N ALA A 43 -1.25 5.54 1.27
CA ALA A 43 -1.66 4.51 2.23
C ALA A 43 -2.52 3.42 1.58
N ALA A 44 -3.38 3.76 0.60
CA ALA A 44 -4.37 2.85 0.02
C ALA A 44 -3.84 1.46 -0.43
N PRO A 45 -2.66 1.34 -1.08
CA PRO A 45 -2.08 0.05 -1.45
C PRO A 45 -1.86 -0.90 -0.26
N TYR A 46 -1.46 -0.35 0.90
CA TYR A 46 -1.27 -1.13 2.12
C TYR A 46 -2.60 -1.57 2.73
N GLY A 47 -3.64 -0.74 2.66
CA GLY A 47 -4.98 -1.13 3.08
C GLY A 47 -5.52 -2.26 2.21
N GLY A 48 -5.31 -2.15 0.90
CA GLY A 48 -5.67 -3.18 -0.07
C GLY A 48 -4.92 -4.49 0.14
N PHE A 49 -3.62 -4.47 0.41
CA PHE A 49 -2.87 -5.69 0.73
C PHE A 49 -3.38 -6.35 2.02
N GLY A 50 -3.72 -5.57 3.04
CA GLY A 50 -4.34 -6.06 4.27
C GLY A 50 -5.69 -6.76 3.99
N VAL A 51 -6.56 -6.11 3.20
CA VAL A 51 -7.85 -6.67 2.77
C VAL A 51 -7.66 -7.94 1.93
N MET A 52 -6.69 -7.96 1.02
CA MET A 52 -6.31 -9.15 0.26
C MET A 52 -5.97 -10.31 1.21
N GLY A 53 -5.23 -10.01 2.28
CA GLY A 53 -4.88 -10.96 3.32
C GLY A 53 -6.10 -11.59 3.99
N MET A 54 -7.11 -10.79 4.31
CA MET A 54 -8.39 -11.27 4.84
C MET A 54 -9.15 -12.16 3.84
N GLY A 55 -9.03 -11.86 2.55
CA GLY A 55 -9.49 -12.73 1.46
C GLY A 55 -8.82 -14.10 1.53
N ILE A 56 -7.49 -14.13 1.53
CA ILE A 56 -6.68 -15.37 1.59
C ILE A 56 -7.01 -16.21 2.84
N ILE A 57 -7.15 -15.58 4.01
CA ILE A 57 -7.51 -16.26 5.26
C ILE A 57 -8.83 -17.03 5.11
N GLY A 58 -9.82 -16.45 4.42
CA GLY A 58 -11.09 -17.13 4.16
C GLY A 58 -10.99 -18.36 3.27
N PHE A 59 -9.93 -18.47 2.47
CA PHE A 59 -9.65 -19.66 1.65
C PHE A 59 -8.80 -20.71 2.37
N MET A 60 -8.17 -20.40 3.50
CA MET A 60 -7.33 -21.34 4.25
C MET A 60 -8.02 -22.68 4.59
N PRO A 61 -9.31 -22.75 4.94
CA PRO A 61 -9.99 -24.02 5.18
C PRO A 61 -10.07 -24.94 3.96
N HIS A 62 -9.86 -24.42 2.76
CA HIS A 62 -9.93 -25.16 1.49
C HIS A 62 -8.53 -25.48 0.92
N LEU A 63 -7.47 -25.03 1.57
CA LEU A 63 -6.09 -25.23 1.16
C LEU A 63 -5.43 -26.35 1.99
N PRO A 64 -4.43 -27.05 1.45
CA PRO A 64 -3.63 -27.96 2.26
C PRO A 64 -2.96 -27.20 3.43
N PRO A 65 -2.75 -27.85 4.59
CA PRO A 65 -2.20 -27.20 5.76
C PRO A 65 -0.82 -26.62 5.45
N LEU A 66 -0.69 -25.31 5.66
CA LEU A 66 0.56 -24.58 5.50
C LEU A 66 1.42 -24.71 6.77
N PRO A 67 2.76 -24.72 6.64
CA PRO A 67 3.64 -24.75 7.79
C PRO A 67 3.46 -23.50 8.66
N LEU A 68 3.44 -23.69 9.99
CA LEU A 68 3.17 -22.61 10.96
C LEU A 68 4.06 -21.36 10.80
N PRO A 69 5.38 -21.47 10.53
CA PRO A 69 6.22 -20.29 10.33
C PRO A 69 5.75 -19.42 9.14
N LEU A 70 5.27 -20.05 8.06
CA LEU A 70 4.77 -19.32 6.90
C LEU A 70 3.50 -18.54 7.24
N LEU A 71 2.60 -19.14 8.01
CA LEU A 71 1.38 -18.49 8.49
C LEU A 71 1.70 -17.29 9.40
N GLN A 72 2.70 -17.42 10.27
CA GLN A 72 3.15 -16.32 11.14
C GLN A 72 3.72 -15.15 10.34
N VAL A 73 4.62 -15.41 9.39
CA VAL A 73 5.19 -14.37 8.51
C VAL A 73 4.08 -13.68 7.71
N PHE A 74 3.14 -14.45 7.17
CA PHE A 74 1.99 -13.91 6.46
C PHE A 74 1.12 -13.03 7.35
N ALA A 75 0.78 -13.48 8.56
CA ALA A 75 -0.02 -12.71 9.52
C ALA A 75 0.68 -11.39 9.90
N LEU A 76 2.00 -11.43 10.15
CA LEU A 76 2.80 -10.23 10.42
C LEU A 76 2.76 -9.24 9.25
N ALA A 77 2.87 -9.73 8.01
CA ALA A 77 2.79 -8.88 6.82
C ALA A 77 1.42 -8.20 6.71
N VAL A 78 0.32 -8.93 6.94
CA VAL A 78 -1.05 -8.38 6.92
C VAL A 78 -1.23 -7.33 8.01
N ILE A 79 -0.80 -7.62 9.24
CA ILE A 79 -0.88 -6.68 10.37
C ILE A 79 -0.06 -5.41 10.08
N ALA A 80 1.19 -5.56 9.66
CA ALA A 80 2.06 -4.44 9.32
C ALA A 80 1.44 -3.57 8.20
N SER A 81 0.77 -4.20 7.25
CA SER A 81 0.06 -3.51 6.17
C SER A 81 -1.10 -2.67 6.67
N PHE A 82 -1.96 -3.22 7.53
CA PHE A 82 -3.04 -2.45 8.15
C PHE A 82 -2.51 -1.33 9.03
N LEU A 83 -1.48 -1.57 9.84
CA LEU A 83 -0.84 -0.53 10.64
C LEU A 83 -0.32 0.61 9.75
N THR A 84 0.36 0.27 8.65
CA THR A 84 0.87 1.26 7.69
C THR A 84 -0.27 2.03 7.02
N PHE A 85 -1.37 1.34 6.67
CA PHE A 85 -2.56 1.97 6.11
C PHE A 85 -3.18 2.98 7.08
N PHE A 86 -3.50 2.55 8.30
CA PHE A 86 -4.13 3.41 9.31
C PHE A 86 -3.23 4.57 9.70
N LEU A 87 -1.94 4.31 9.91
CA LEU A 87 -0.96 5.35 10.21
C LEU A 87 -0.87 6.36 9.06
N GLY A 88 -0.72 5.88 7.82
CA GLY A 88 -0.60 6.71 6.62
C GLY A 88 -1.86 7.49 6.25
N PHE A 89 -3.03 6.93 6.54
CA PHE A 89 -4.32 7.55 6.27
C PHE A 89 -4.64 8.66 7.29
N PHE A 90 -4.43 8.39 8.58
CA PHE A 90 -4.89 9.30 9.65
C PHE A 90 -3.81 10.23 10.20
N ILE A 91 -2.56 9.76 10.35
CA ILE A 91 -1.54 10.45 11.16
C ILE A 91 -0.38 10.91 10.29
N TRP A 92 0.36 9.96 9.70
CA TRP A 92 1.61 10.22 9.01
C TRP A 92 1.99 9.05 8.11
N PHE A 93 2.32 9.32 6.84
CA PHE A 93 2.83 8.30 5.94
C PHE A 93 4.37 8.22 6.02
N PRO A 94 4.96 7.05 6.34
CA PRO A 94 6.39 6.91 6.49
C PRO A 94 7.19 7.27 5.24
N ARG A 95 8.18 8.17 5.39
CA ARG A 95 9.01 8.60 4.24
C ARG A 95 9.83 7.48 3.61
N VAL A 96 10.14 6.43 4.36
CA VAL A 96 10.88 5.25 3.88
C VAL A 96 10.06 4.46 2.84
N LEU A 97 8.73 4.58 2.89
CA LEU A 97 7.81 3.91 1.98
C LEU A 97 7.45 4.75 0.75
N LEU A 98 7.99 5.97 0.64
CA LEU A 98 7.83 6.77 -0.56
C LEU A 98 8.60 6.16 -1.74
N PRO A 99 8.18 6.45 -2.98
CA PRO A 99 8.98 6.10 -4.14
C PRO A 99 10.41 6.63 -3.99
N ARG A 100 11.40 5.77 -4.27
CA ARG A 100 12.83 6.09 -4.04
C ARG A 100 13.31 7.35 -4.78
N TRP A 101 12.62 7.76 -5.84
CA TRP A 101 12.92 8.99 -6.58
C TRP A 101 12.48 10.24 -5.84
N TYR A 102 11.41 10.20 -5.02
CA TYR A 102 10.83 11.39 -4.38
C TYR A 102 11.81 12.06 -3.39
N PRO A 103 12.44 11.36 -2.43
CA PRO A 103 13.44 11.99 -1.56
C PRO A 103 14.65 12.54 -2.34
N ARG A 104 15.01 11.92 -3.47
CA ARG A 104 16.12 12.37 -4.33
C ARG A 104 15.77 13.67 -5.05
N ALA A 105 14.57 13.79 -5.60
CA ALA A 105 14.07 15.01 -6.24
C ALA A 105 14.01 16.18 -5.25
N VAL A 106 13.47 15.94 -4.05
CA VAL A 106 13.43 16.96 -2.98
C VAL A 106 14.84 17.40 -2.57
N LYS A 107 15.80 16.47 -2.49
CA LYS A 107 17.20 16.80 -2.18
C LYS A 107 17.87 17.63 -3.29
N ALA A 108 17.45 17.44 -4.54
CA ALA A 108 17.89 18.22 -5.70
C ALA A 108 17.25 19.62 -5.79
N GLY A 109 16.36 19.99 -4.86
CA GLY A 109 15.69 21.29 -4.84
C GLY A 109 14.41 21.36 -5.68
N VAL A 110 13.91 20.24 -6.20
CA VAL A 110 12.65 20.20 -6.95
C VAL A 110 11.48 20.61 -6.04
N PRO A 111 10.59 21.52 -6.50
CA PRO A 111 9.42 21.95 -5.73
C PRO A 111 8.55 20.76 -5.28
N ARG A 112 8.23 20.71 -3.99
CA ARG A 112 7.55 19.56 -3.35
C ARG A 112 6.13 19.30 -3.81
N HIS A 113 5.48 20.28 -4.42
CA HIS A 113 4.07 20.26 -4.78
C HIS A 113 3.83 20.40 -6.27
N ASP A 114 4.89 20.38 -7.08
CA ASP A 114 4.79 20.43 -8.53
C ASP A 114 4.99 19.03 -9.13
N PRO A 115 3.91 18.33 -9.51
CA PRO A 115 4.02 16.98 -10.07
C PRO A 115 4.71 16.97 -11.44
N LEU A 116 4.70 18.07 -12.20
CA LEU A 116 5.33 18.13 -13.52
C LEU A 116 6.87 18.19 -13.42
N LEU A 117 7.39 18.73 -12.31
CA LEU A 117 8.83 18.77 -12.06
C LEU A 117 9.36 17.53 -11.32
N MET A 118 8.46 16.71 -10.77
CA MET A 118 8.78 15.53 -9.97
C MET A 118 8.82 14.21 -10.76
N GLY A 119 8.23 14.19 -11.94
CA GLY A 119 8.09 13.02 -12.80
C GLY A 119 9.22 12.83 -13.81
#